data_AF-A0A7Y4V7X7-F1
#
_entry.id   AF-A0A7Y4V7X7-F1
#
_cell.length_a   1.000
_cell.length_b   1.000
_cell.length_c   1.000
_cell.angle_alpha   90.00
_cell.angle_beta   90.00
_cell.angle_gamma   90.00
#
_symmetry.space_group_name_H-M   'P 1'
#
loop_
_entity.id
_entity.type
_entity.pdbx_description
1 polymer ?
#
loop_
_entity_poly.entity_id
_entity_poly.type
_entity_poly.pdbx_seq_one_letter_code
_entity_poly.pdbx_strand_id
1 'polypeptide(L)' 'MKREETIDYHIKTAWHAIARMYNQQAMKYDGTMSIGYALLNISSEEGTAAMKIGPLMGLEP' A
#
# COMPACT_ATOMS: atom_id res chain seq x y z
N MET A 1 -13.87 22.31 17.08
CA MET A 1 -14.22 20.90 16.89
C MET A 1 -13.11 20.05 17.47
N LYS A 2 -13.48 18.96 18.14
CA LYS A 2 -12.57 17.89 18.51
C LYS A 2 -12.18 17.12 17.24
N ARG A 3 -11.01 16.47 17.24
CA ARG A 3 -10.52 15.74 16.04
C ARG A 3 -11.45 14.59 15.68
N GLU A 4 -12.02 13.94 16.69
CA GLU A 4 -12.93 12.80 16.55
C GLU A 4 -14.29 13.20 15.94
N GLU A 5 -14.58 14.49 15.82
CA GLU A 5 -15.80 14.99 15.17
C GLU A 5 -15.59 15.22 13.67
N THR A 6 -14.36 15.07 13.16
CA THR A 6 -14.03 15.37 11.77
C THR A 6 -13.94 14.10 10.92
N ILE A 7 -14.44 14.19 9.68
CA ILE A 7 -14.41 13.06 8.73
C ILE A 7 -12.97 12.69 8.38
N ASP A 8 -12.07 13.67 8.23
CA ASP A 8 -10.66 13.44 7.90
C ASP A 8 -9.94 12.61 8.99
N TYR A 9 -10.28 12.81 10.27
CA TYR A 9 -9.72 12.03 11.35
C TYR A 9 -10.07 10.55 11.22
N HIS A 10 -11.33 10.23 10.90
CA HIS A 10 -11.76 8.86 10.70
C HIS A 10 -11.10 8.22 9.49
N ILE A 11 -11.01 8.93 8.36
CA ILE A 11 -10.34 8.42 7.14
C ILE A 11 -8.86 8.14 7.44
N LYS A 12 -8.16 9.10 8.06
CA LYS A 12 -6.73 8.95 8.40
C LYS A 12 -6.50 7.79 9.37
N THR A 13 -7.32 7.68 10.40
CA THR A 13 -7.19 6.63 11.41
C THR A 13 -7.47 5.24 10.82
N ALA A 14 -8.51 5.12 9.99
CA ALA A 14 -8.82 3.89 9.28
C ALA A 14 -7.68 3.49 8.34
N TRP A 15 -7.16 4.44 7.54
CA TRP A 15 -6.02 4.19 6.66
C TRP A 15 -4.78 3.71 7.43
N HIS A 16 -4.45 4.36 8.56
CA HIS A 16 -3.34 3.91 9.40
C HIS A 16 -3.55 2.50 9.96
N ALA A 17 -4.78 2.12 10.31
CA ALA A 17 -5.07 0.76 10.78
C ALA A 17 -4.88 -0.28 9.67
N ILE A 18 -5.40 0.00 8.46
CA ILE A 18 -5.24 -0.85 7.28
C ILE A 18 -3.75 -1.00 6.91
N ALA A 19 -3.01 0.10 6.84
CA ALA A 19 -1.59 0.08 6.51
C ALA A 19 -0.77 -0.73 7.52
N ARG A 20 -1.08 -0.63 8.82
CA ARG A 20 -0.44 -1.47 9.86
C ARG A 20 -0.75 -2.95 9.68
N MET A 21 -2.01 -3.29 9.40
CA MET A 21 -2.43 -4.67 9.18
C MET A 21 -1.67 -5.30 8.01
N TYR A 22 -1.60 -4.62 6.87
CA TYR A 22 -0.85 -5.13 5.71
C TYR A 22 0.65 -5.26 5.97
N ASN A 23 1.26 -4.27 6.64
CA ASN A 23 2.68 -4.36 6.99
C ASN A 23 2.95 -5.52 7.97
N GLN A 24 2.11 -5.74 8.98
CA GLN A 24 2.24 -6.90 9.88
C GLN A 24 2.19 -8.22 9.12
N GLN A 25 1.36 -8.32 8.08
CA GLN A 25 1.28 -9.53 7.28
C GLN A 25 2.49 -9.69 6.36
N ALA A 26 2.98 -8.62 5.74
CA ALA A 26 4.17 -8.65 4.90
C ALA A 26 5.45 -8.97 5.69
N MET A 27 5.54 -8.50 6.94
CA MET A 27 6.66 -8.78 7.84
C MET A 27 6.87 -10.28 8.12
N LYS A 28 5.81 -11.11 8.01
CA LYS A 28 5.94 -12.57 8.14
C LYS A 28 6.77 -13.21 7.02
N TYR A 29 7.02 -12.47 5.95
CA TYR A 29 7.76 -12.87 4.76
C TYR A 29 8.95 -11.94 4.50
N ASP A 30 9.46 -11.27 5.55
CA ASP A 30 10.55 -10.30 5.47
C ASP A 30 10.30 -9.16 4.46
N GLY A 31 9.02 -8.83 4.24
CA GLY A 31 8.56 -7.86 3.25
C GLY A 31 7.85 -6.65 3.84
N THR A 32 7.47 -5.72 2.96
CA THR A 32 6.64 -4.55 3.29
C THR A 32 5.33 -4.57 2.51
N MET A 33 4.37 -3.74 2.94
CA MET A 33 3.13 -3.53 2.17
C MET A 33 3.43 -3.13 0.71
N SER A 34 4.45 -2.29 0.48
CA SER A 34 4.85 -1.86 -0.86
C SER A 34 5.36 -3.00 -1.73
N ILE A 35 6.12 -3.94 -1.16
CA ILE A 35 6.57 -5.15 -1.87
C ILE A 35 5.36 -6.02 -2.23
N GLY A 36 4.45 -6.24 -1.30
CA GLY A 36 3.22 -7.01 -1.56
C GLY A 36 2.37 -6.38 -2.66
N TYR A 37 2.22 -5.05 -2.64
CA TYR A 37 1.50 -4.32 -3.67
C TYR A 37 2.17 -4.41 -5.04
N ALA A 38 3.50 -4.34 -5.10
CA ALA A 38 4.24 -4.51 -6.34
C ALA A 38 4.03 -5.92 -6.93
N LEU A 39 4.09 -6.97 -6.10
CA LEU A 39 3.87 -8.35 -6.55
C LEU A 39 2.47 -8.59 -7.12
N LEU A 40 1.44 -7.93 -6.58
CA LEU A 40 0.07 -8.00 -7.11
C LEU A 40 -0.09 -7.33 -8.49
N ASN A 41 0.80 -6.40 -8.83
CA ASN A 41 0.75 -5.65 -10.09
C ASN A 41 1.71 -6.20 -11.16
N ILE A 42 2.59 -7.14 -10.80
CA ILE A 42 3.48 -7.80 -11.75
C ILE A 42 2.73 -8.99 -12.39
N SER A 43 2.72 -9.05 -13.71
CA SER A 43 2.20 -10.22 -14.43
C SER A 43 3.02 -11.46 -14.09
N SER A 44 2.35 -12.52 -13.66
CA SER A 44 2.98 -13.80 -13.31
C SER A 44 3.43 -14.61 -14.53
N GLU A 45 2.93 -14.29 -15.73
CA GLU A 45 3.27 -15.01 -16.98
C GLU A 45 4.35 -14.28 -17.78
N GLU A 46 4.10 -13.00 -18.12
CA GLU A 46 4.98 -12.21 -19.00
C GLU A 46 5.97 -11.33 -18.22
N GLY A 47 5.82 -11.24 -16.89
CA GLY A 47 6.53 -10.25 -16.08
C GLY A 47 6.04 -8.83 -16.35
N THR A 48 6.69 -7.83 -15.75
CA THR A 48 6.34 -6.42 -15.96
C THR A 48 7.60 -5.58 -16.03
N ALA A 49 7.72 -4.76 -17.06
CA ALA A 49 8.88 -3.90 -17.26
C ALA A 49 9.04 -2.94 -16.07
N ALA A 50 10.26 -2.80 -15.54
CA ALA A 50 10.54 -1.99 -14.34
C ALA A 50 10.04 -0.53 -14.46
N MET A 51 10.14 0.06 -15.65
CA MET A 51 9.66 1.42 -15.93
C MET A 51 8.13 1.57 -15.77
N LYS A 52 7.36 0.50 -15.94
CA LYS A 52 5.90 0.49 -15.76
C LYS A 52 5.49 0.30 -14.30
N ILE A 53 6.39 -0.19 -13.43
CA ILE A 53 6.09 -0.48 -12.02
C ILE A 53 5.84 0.83 -11.24
N GLY A 54 6.65 1.88 -11.45
CA GLY A 54 6.50 3.16 -10.76
C GLY A 54 5.09 3.77 -10.89
N PRO A 55 4.58 3.98 -12.12
CA PRO A 55 3.21 4.46 -12.34
C PRO A 55 2.12 3.56 -11.74
N LEU A 56 2.29 2.23 -11.82
CA LEU A 56 1.36 1.26 -11.22
C LEU A 56 1.33 1.34 -9.69
N MET A 57 2.44 1.77 -9.07
CA MET A 57 2.54 1.99 -7.63
C MET A 57 1.90 3.30 -7.16
N GLY A 58 1.32 4.12 -8.06
CA GLY A 58 0.78 5.43 -7.73
C GLY A 58 1.85 6.45 -7.34
N LEU A 59 3.11 6.19 -7.71
CA LEU A 59 4.20 7.14 -7.58
C LEU A 59 4.07 8.11 -8.77
N GLU A 60 3.62 9.33 -8.51
CA GLU A 60 3.71 10.39 -9.50
C GLU A 60 5.20 10.64 -9.86
N PRO A 61 5.51 11.02 -11.11
CA PRO A 61 6.88 11.27 -11.56
C PRO A 61 7.63 12.36 -10.78
#